data_AF-A0A1J3JL06-F1
#
_entry.id   AF-A0A1J3JL06-F1
#
_cell.length_a   1.000
_cell.length_b   1.000
_cell.length_c   1.000
_cell.angle_alpha   90.00
_cell.angle_beta   90.00
_cell.angle_gamma   90.00
#
_symmetry.space_group_name_H-M   'P 1'
#
loop_
_entity.id
_entity.type
_entity.pdbx_description
1 polymer ?
#
loop_
_entity_poly.entity_id
_entity_poly.type
_entity_poly.pdbx_seq_one_letter_code
_entity_poly.pdbx_strand_id
1 'polypeptide(L)'
;MKSLKICYRLFYLIKSCQVSGWKQRAAFLIVGGDRKQASTMVVTHRFTLLLLVALIGIFSSFSQVRATSDINVRIESFSSTFATDLATLQTQIGYKFTNINLIRRAMTHGSFSQENNKALSIFGTHIIETSVSLQLLAKDIDISSKALTRFIAEVSNVSSSCALDGNRLGLERIIRVSPKTDASNSAIVCAGFRAIFGAIATDAGKVDEAIKVFVKVHGDGYGRFVSVLYI
;
A
#
# COMPACT_ATOMS: atom_id res chain seq x y z
N MET A 1 41.32 29.85 10.78
CA MET A 1 40.43 30.68 9.95
C MET A 1 40.14 29.95 8.64
N LYS A 2 39.11 29.10 8.59
CA LYS A 2 38.59 28.51 7.35
C LYS A 2 37.07 28.71 7.38
N SER A 3 36.61 29.56 6.47
CA SER A 3 35.26 30.13 6.48
C SER A 3 34.27 29.21 5.79
N LEU A 4 33.18 28.99 6.49
CA LEU A 4 31.93 28.35 6.11
C LEU A 4 31.23 29.21 5.04
N LYS A 5 30.85 28.64 3.89
CA LYS A 5 29.82 29.23 3.02
C LYS A 5 28.83 28.15 2.58
N ILE A 6 27.78 28.05 3.37
CA ILE A 6 26.44 27.62 2.97
C ILE A 6 25.86 28.73 2.08
N CYS A 7 25.30 28.36 0.93
CA CYS A 7 24.30 29.16 0.24
C CYS A 7 23.21 28.22 -0.29
N TYR A 8 22.10 28.19 0.45
CA TYR A 8 20.81 27.74 -0.04
C TYR A 8 20.34 28.66 -1.17
N ARG A 9 19.90 28.11 -2.30
CA ARG A 9 18.70 28.64 -2.96
C ARG A 9 18.03 27.61 -3.87
N LEU A 10 16.72 27.56 -3.66
CA LEU A 10 15.70 26.71 -4.25
C LEU A 10 15.41 27.09 -5.71
N PHE A 11 14.87 26.13 -6.45
CA PHE A 11 14.10 26.19 -7.70
C PHE A 11 14.80 25.96 -9.06
N TYR A 12 14.27 24.91 -9.72
CA TYR A 12 14.38 24.51 -11.12
C TYR A 12 15.74 24.07 -11.66
N LEU A 13 15.99 22.76 -11.65
CA LEU A 13 16.39 22.03 -12.86
C LEU A 13 16.37 20.51 -12.60
N ILE A 14 15.47 19.83 -13.31
CA ILE A 14 15.55 18.40 -13.56
C ILE A 14 16.88 18.17 -14.29
N LYS A 15 17.89 17.67 -13.57
CA LYS A 15 19.04 17.00 -14.18
C LYS A 15 19.27 15.69 -13.44
N SER A 16 18.91 14.63 -14.15
CA SER A 16 19.22 13.24 -13.87
C SER A 16 20.67 13.07 -13.41
N CYS A 17 20.86 12.66 -12.17
CA CYS A 17 22.12 12.13 -11.68
C CYS A 17 22.15 10.64 -12.03
N GLN A 18 22.71 10.29 -13.20
CA GLN A 18 22.97 8.91 -13.60
C GLN A 18 24.28 8.45 -12.94
N VAL A 19 24.15 7.52 -11.99
CA VAL A 19 25.27 6.71 -11.51
C VAL A 19 25.59 5.66 -12.59
N SER A 20 26.88 5.58 -12.86
CA SER A 20 27.59 4.75 -13.83
C SER A 20 27.30 3.25 -13.80
N GLY A 21 27.08 2.67 -14.97
CA GLY A 21 27.34 1.26 -15.25
C GLY A 21 26.41 0.67 -16.31
N TRP A 22 26.99 -0.07 -17.25
CA TRP A 22 26.34 -0.92 -18.28
C TRP A 22 26.04 -0.25 -19.64
N LYS A 23 27.08 -0.30 -20.46
CA LYS A 23 27.23 -0.12 -21.91
C LYS A 23 25.96 -0.49 -22.72
N GLN A 24 25.28 0.51 -23.29
CA GLN A 24 24.33 0.34 -24.39
C GLN A 24 25.06 0.44 -25.73
N ARG A 25 24.86 -0.55 -26.61
CA ARG A 25 25.05 -0.39 -28.06
C ARG A 25 23.68 -0.60 -28.71
N ALA A 26 23.02 0.50 -29.04
CA ALA A 26 21.92 0.53 -30.01
C ALA A 26 22.53 0.95 -31.35
N ALA A 27 22.42 0.08 -32.36
CA ALA A 27 22.73 0.41 -33.74
C ALA A 27 21.41 0.65 -34.47
N PHE A 28 21.20 1.89 -34.88
CA PHE A 28 20.14 2.31 -35.78
C PHE A 28 20.77 2.43 -37.18
N LEU A 29 20.26 1.67 -38.15
CA LEU A 29 20.62 1.79 -39.57
C LEU A 29 19.34 1.96 -40.37
N ILE A 30 19.18 3.15 -40.96
CA ILE A 30 18.25 3.44 -42.05
C ILE A 30 19.10 3.69 -43.31
N VAL A 31 18.90 2.86 -44.34
CA VAL A 31 19.07 3.14 -45.79
C VAL A 31 18.12 2.11 -46.46
N GLY A 32 17.05 2.45 -47.18
CA GLY A 32 17.00 3.20 -48.43
C GLY A 32 17.05 2.21 -49.61
N GLY A 33 15.94 1.99 -50.33
CA GLY A 33 15.93 1.14 -51.53
C GLY A 33 14.54 0.90 -52.13
N ASP A 34 14.39 1.25 -53.40
CA ASP A 34 13.15 1.54 -54.13
C ASP A 34 12.67 0.35 -55.01
N ARG A 35 11.36 0.33 -55.32
CA ARG A 35 10.68 -0.23 -56.52
C ARG A 35 10.64 -1.76 -56.79
N LYS A 36 9.43 -2.34 -56.82
CA LYS A 36 8.66 -2.73 -58.04
C LYS A 36 7.40 -3.57 -57.75
N GLN A 37 6.36 -3.29 -58.54
CA GLN A 37 5.07 -3.97 -58.69
C GLN A 37 5.19 -5.44 -59.12
N ALA A 38 4.28 -6.30 -58.62
CA ALA A 38 3.58 -7.32 -59.42
C ALA A 38 2.37 -7.89 -58.64
N SER A 39 1.19 -7.78 -59.26
CA SER A 39 -0.07 -8.42 -58.86
C SER A 39 0.00 -9.94 -58.94
N THR A 40 -0.66 -10.67 -58.04
CA THR A 40 -1.41 -11.92 -58.36
C THR A 40 -2.30 -12.37 -57.21
N MET A 41 -3.61 -12.17 -57.43
CA MET A 41 -4.80 -12.91 -57.01
C MET A 41 -4.60 -14.29 -56.33
N VAL A 42 -5.01 -14.42 -55.06
CA VAL A 42 -5.53 -15.68 -54.48
C VAL A 42 -6.71 -15.37 -53.56
N VAL A 43 -7.88 -15.21 -54.19
CA VAL A 43 -9.20 -15.31 -53.54
C VAL A 43 -9.60 -16.77 -53.64
N THR A 44 -9.64 -17.51 -52.53
CA THR A 44 -10.50 -18.70 -52.30
C THR A 44 -10.03 -19.44 -51.05
N HIS A 45 -10.78 -19.33 -49.93
CA HIS A 45 -10.98 -20.35 -48.86
C HIS A 45 -11.51 -19.78 -47.52
N ARG A 46 -12.43 -18.80 -47.54
CA ARG A 46 -13.01 -18.26 -46.28
C ARG A 46 -14.53 -18.32 -46.15
N PHE A 47 -15.22 -19.07 -47.00
CA PHE A 47 -16.69 -19.03 -47.07
C PHE A 47 -17.42 -20.38 -46.91
N THR A 48 -16.76 -21.43 -46.41
CA THR A 48 -17.40 -22.78 -46.31
C THR A 48 -17.30 -23.42 -44.92
N LEU A 49 -17.27 -22.62 -43.84
CA LEU A 49 -17.27 -23.16 -42.47
C LEU A 49 -18.13 -22.36 -41.47
N LEU A 50 -19.16 -21.67 -41.98
CA LEU A 50 -20.09 -20.86 -41.17
C LEU A 50 -21.55 -21.33 -41.22
N LEU A 51 -21.82 -22.56 -41.68
CA LEU A 51 -23.20 -23.05 -41.88
C LEU A 51 -23.56 -24.38 -41.19
N LEU A 52 -22.79 -24.84 -40.19
CA LEU A 52 -23.07 -26.13 -39.51
C LEU A 52 -23.06 -26.12 -37.96
N VAL A 53 -23.04 -24.94 -37.31
CA VAL A 53 -23.17 -24.87 -35.82
C VAL A 53 -24.50 -24.23 -35.38
N ALA A 54 -25.44 -24.01 -36.31
CA ALA A 54 -26.73 -23.38 -36.04
C ALA A 54 -27.90 -24.37 -35.79
N LEU A 55 -27.62 -25.63 -35.43
CA LEU A 55 -28.67 -26.65 -35.17
C LEU A 55 -28.41 -27.53 -33.92
N ILE A 56 -27.68 -27.01 -32.92
CA ILE A 56 -27.71 -27.54 -31.54
C ILE A 56 -28.11 -26.41 -30.58
N GLY A 57 -29.20 -25.74 -30.91
CA GLY A 57 -29.95 -24.94 -29.96
C GLY A 57 -31.36 -25.49 -29.95
N ILE A 58 -31.76 -26.21 -28.88
CA ILE A 58 -33.15 -26.33 -28.38
C ILE A 58 -33.26 -27.27 -27.13
N PHE A 59 -32.26 -28.07 -26.72
CA PHE A 59 -32.37 -28.90 -25.50
C PHE A 59 -31.30 -28.66 -24.42
N SER A 60 -31.15 -27.41 -23.98
CA SER A 60 -30.36 -27.08 -22.78
C SER A 60 -31.04 -26.01 -21.94
N SER A 61 -32.33 -26.18 -21.69
CA SER A 61 -33.10 -25.34 -20.76
C SER A 61 -33.73 -26.20 -19.68
N PHE A 62 -32.93 -26.89 -18.86
CA PHE A 62 -33.35 -27.24 -17.50
C PHE A 62 -32.15 -27.65 -16.65
N SER A 63 -31.49 -26.67 -16.04
CA SER A 63 -30.69 -26.82 -14.83
C SER A 63 -30.51 -25.44 -14.19
N GLN A 64 -31.62 -24.81 -13.76
CA GLN A 64 -31.52 -23.79 -12.72
C GLN A 64 -31.51 -24.51 -11.37
N VAL A 65 -30.32 -24.97 -10.98
CA VAL A 65 -30.07 -25.35 -9.58
C VAL A 65 -29.92 -24.04 -8.79
N ARG A 66 -30.95 -23.73 -7.98
CA ARG A 66 -30.90 -22.69 -6.95
C ARG A 66 -29.87 -23.11 -5.89
N ALA A 67 -28.75 -22.39 -5.84
CA ALA A 67 -27.85 -22.37 -4.69
C ALA A 67 -27.10 -21.01 -4.65
N THR A 68 -27.83 -19.89 -4.63
CA THR A 68 -27.23 -18.54 -4.65
C THR A 68 -27.83 -17.55 -3.64
N SER A 69 -28.89 -17.88 -2.91
CA SER A 69 -29.47 -16.97 -1.91
C SER A 69 -28.59 -16.87 -0.66
N ASP A 70 -28.17 -18.01 -0.10
CA ASP A 70 -27.49 -18.02 1.20
C ASP A 70 -26.06 -17.50 1.13
N ILE A 71 -25.38 -17.74 0.00
CA ILE A 71 -24.04 -17.21 -0.27
C ILE A 71 -24.10 -15.70 -0.51
N ASN A 72 -25.10 -15.20 -1.27
CA ASN A 72 -25.22 -13.76 -1.51
C ASN A 72 -25.60 -13.00 -0.24
N VAL A 73 -26.52 -13.52 0.58
CA VAL A 73 -26.87 -12.93 1.89
C VAL A 73 -25.66 -12.91 2.82
N ARG A 74 -24.86 -13.99 2.84
CA ARG A 74 -23.65 -14.07 3.66
C ARG A 74 -22.55 -13.13 3.16
N ILE A 75 -22.34 -13.02 1.84
CA ILE A 75 -21.37 -12.09 1.23
C ILE A 75 -21.77 -10.63 1.45
N GLU A 76 -23.05 -10.28 1.28
CA GLU A 76 -23.54 -8.94 1.59
C GLU A 76 -23.39 -8.62 3.07
N SER A 77 -23.75 -9.55 3.96
CA SER A 77 -23.58 -9.41 5.41
C SER A 77 -22.12 -9.16 5.78
N PHE A 78 -21.17 -10.01 5.35
CA PHE A 78 -19.75 -9.81 5.65
C PHE A 78 -19.15 -8.54 5.04
N SER A 79 -19.57 -8.18 3.82
CA SER A 79 -19.14 -6.94 3.17
C SER A 79 -19.67 -5.72 3.93
N SER A 80 -20.92 -5.79 4.41
CA SER A 80 -21.56 -4.72 5.19
C SER A 80 -20.91 -4.53 6.57
N THR A 81 -20.53 -5.62 7.26
CA THR A 81 -19.79 -5.56 8.52
C THR A 81 -18.40 -4.96 8.29
N PHE A 82 -17.66 -5.45 7.29
CA PHE A 82 -16.32 -4.92 6.99
C PHE A 82 -16.35 -3.43 6.63
N ALA A 83 -17.33 -2.97 5.84
CA ALA A 83 -17.49 -1.55 5.55
C ALA A 83 -17.77 -0.70 6.80
N THR A 84 -18.57 -1.21 7.72
CA THR A 84 -18.91 -0.56 9.00
C THR A 84 -17.70 -0.50 9.93
N ASP A 85 -16.92 -1.58 10.02
CA ASP A 85 -15.68 -1.63 10.80
C ASP A 85 -14.65 -0.62 10.27
N LEU A 86 -14.52 -0.50 8.94
CA LEU A 86 -13.65 0.50 8.32
C LEU A 86 -14.12 1.94 8.56
N ALA A 87 -15.44 2.19 8.60
CA ALA A 87 -15.98 3.50 8.96
C ALA A 87 -15.68 3.85 10.43
N THR A 88 -15.80 2.86 11.32
CA THR A 88 -15.45 2.99 12.74
C THR A 88 -13.96 3.28 12.91
N LEU A 89 -13.10 2.52 12.21
CA LEU A 89 -11.65 2.72 12.24
C LEU A 89 -11.25 4.12 11.76
N GLN A 90 -11.85 4.62 10.68
CA GLN A 90 -11.63 5.99 10.19
C GLN A 90 -11.98 7.05 11.25
N THR A 91 -13.05 6.81 11.99
CA THR A 91 -13.48 7.69 13.09
C THR A 91 -12.49 7.66 14.24
N GLN A 92 -12.02 6.47 14.64
CA GLN A 92 -11.03 6.29 15.72
C GLN A 92 -9.70 6.97 15.40
N ILE A 93 -9.16 6.78 14.20
CA ILE A 93 -7.91 7.44 13.79
C ILE A 93 -8.11 8.93 13.48
N GLY A 94 -9.36 9.36 13.25
CA GLY A 94 -9.70 10.74 12.92
C GLY A 94 -9.26 11.15 11.51
N TYR A 95 -9.29 10.21 10.55
CA TYR A 95 -8.96 10.46 9.16
C TYR A 95 -10.03 9.84 8.24
N LYS A 96 -10.57 10.66 7.34
CA LYS A 96 -11.57 10.23 6.36
C LYS A 96 -10.88 10.05 5.01
N PHE A 97 -10.87 8.82 4.51
CA PHE A 97 -10.27 8.50 3.22
C PHE A 97 -11.12 9.03 2.07
N THR A 98 -10.46 9.64 1.09
CA THR A 98 -11.05 9.98 -0.21
C THR A 98 -11.21 8.72 -1.05
N ASN A 99 -10.18 7.87 -1.07
CA ASN A 99 -10.19 6.57 -1.73
C ASN A 99 -10.30 5.44 -0.70
N ILE A 100 -11.52 4.97 -0.46
CA ILE A 100 -11.82 3.87 0.48
C ILE A 100 -11.08 2.58 0.13
N ASN A 101 -10.65 2.38 -1.12
CA ASN A 101 -9.88 1.18 -1.47
C ASN A 101 -8.52 1.13 -0.78
N LEU A 102 -7.95 2.28 -0.38
CA LEU A 102 -6.68 2.33 0.33
C LEU A 102 -6.80 1.76 1.75
N ILE A 103 -7.82 2.15 2.53
CA ILE A 103 -8.06 1.57 3.87
C ILE A 103 -8.47 0.09 3.77
N ARG A 104 -9.29 -0.28 2.76
CA ARG A 104 -9.62 -1.70 2.50
C ARG A 104 -8.35 -2.53 2.24
N ARG A 105 -7.43 -2.00 1.41
CA ARG A 105 -6.17 -2.66 1.10
C ARG A 105 -5.23 -2.70 2.31
N ALA A 106 -5.18 -1.65 3.12
CA ALA A 106 -4.41 -1.61 4.37
C ALA A 106 -4.85 -2.71 5.35
N MET A 107 -6.16 -2.99 5.43
CA MET A 107 -6.75 -4.04 6.26
C MET A 107 -6.84 -5.41 5.55
N THR A 108 -6.04 -5.65 4.52
CA THR A 108 -6.00 -6.92 3.80
C THR A 108 -4.59 -7.52 3.84
N HIS A 109 -4.45 -8.66 4.51
CA HIS A 109 -3.19 -9.39 4.56
C HIS A 109 -2.91 -10.16 3.25
N GLY A 110 -1.64 -10.45 2.97
CA GLY A 110 -1.22 -11.20 1.78
C GLY A 110 -1.74 -12.64 1.72
N SER A 111 -2.15 -13.22 2.85
CA SER A 111 -2.83 -14.52 2.85
C SER A 111 -4.27 -14.45 2.36
N PHE A 112 -4.93 -13.29 2.43
CA PHE A 112 -6.32 -13.11 1.98
C PHE A 112 -6.41 -12.76 0.49
N SER A 113 -5.50 -11.91 -0.03
CA SER A 113 -5.53 -11.46 -1.43
C SER A 113 -4.13 -11.04 -1.93
N GLN A 114 -3.94 -11.07 -3.24
CA GLN A 114 -2.78 -10.46 -3.91
C GLN A 114 -2.79 -8.94 -3.80
N GLU A 115 -3.98 -8.33 -3.76
CA GLU A 115 -4.15 -6.92 -3.43
C GLU A 115 -4.15 -6.75 -1.91
N ASN A 116 -2.94 -6.64 -1.35
CA ASN A 116 -2.71 -6.62 0.08
C ASN A 116 -1.93 -5.38 0.55
N ASN A 117 -1.75 -5.34 1.86
CA ASN A 117 -1.14 -4.26 2.61
C ASN A 117 0.39 -4.25 2.61
N LYS A 118 1.09 -5.21 1.98
CA LYS A 118 2.56 -5.34 2.13
C LYS A 118 3.31 -4.07 1.71
N ALA A 119 2.97 -3.51 0.55
CA ALA A 119 3.59 -2.28 0.07
C ALA A 119 3.27 -1.07 0.96
N LEU A 120 2.00 -0.95 1.38
CA LEU A 120 1.56 0.13 2.28
C LEU A 120 2.21 0.02 3.66
N SER A 121 2.41 -1.21 4.16
CA SER A 121 3.09 -1.47 5.43
C SER A 121 4.55 -1.07 5.38
N ILE A 122 5.26 -1.33 4.28
CA ILE A 122 6.66 -0.91 4.12
C ILE A 122 6.75 0.62 4.13
N PHE A 123 5.90 1.28 3.35
CA PHE A 123 5.87 2.75 3.32
C PHE A 123 5.50 3.34 4.69
N GLY A 124 4.51 2.75 5.35
CA GLY A 124 4.08 3.13 6.69
C GLY A 124 5.18 3.00 7.75
N THR A 125 6.03 1.97 7.68
CA THR A 125 7.21 1.86 8.55
C THR A 125 8.08 3.10 8.46
N HIS A 126 8.42 3.54 7.24
CA HIS A 126 9.27 4.73 7.05
C HIS A 126 8.59 6.02 7.54
N ILE A 127 7.27 6.14 7.41
CA ILE A 127 6.52 7.28 7.96
C ILE A 127 6.62 7.31 9.50
N ILE A 128 6.45 6.17 10.16
CA ILE A 128 6.55 6.06 11.62
C ILE A 128 7.96 6.43 12.10
N GLU A 129 8.99 5.87 11.48
CA GLU A 129 10.39 6.15 11.81
C GLU A 129 10.74 7.63 11.58
N THR A 130 10.24 8.20 10.47
CA THR A 130 10.40 9.63 10.16
C THR A 130 9.69 10.50 11.19
N SER A 131 8.47 10.13 11.60
CA SER A 131 7.69 10.87 12.60
C SER A 131 8.44 10.94 13.94
N VAL A 132 8.97 9.82 14.42
CA VAL A 132 9.72 9.78 15.67
C VAL A 132 11.03 10.55 15.54
N SER A 133 11.73 10.41 14.42
CA SER A 133 12.97 11.17 14.17
C SER A 133 12.71 12.68 14.18
N LEU A 134 11.67 13.13 13.48
CA LEU A 134 11.27 14.52 13.42
C LEU A 134 10.92 15.07 14.81
N GLN A 135 10.16 14.32 15.60
CA GLN A 135 9.77 14.74 16.95
C GLN A 135 10.96 14.82 17.91
N LEU A 136 11.90 13.87 17.85
CA LEU A 136 13.07 13.87 18.71
C LEU A 136 14.01 15.02 18.36
N LEU A 137 14.32 15.20 17.07
CA LEU A 137 15.19 16.29 16.60
C LEU A 137 14.59 17.68 16.81
N ALA A 138 13.25 17.80 16.76
CA ALA A 138 12.57 19.06 17.08
C ALA A 138 12.65 19.43 18.58
N LYS A 139 12.83 18.44 19.47
CA LYS A 139 12.97 18.65 20.91
C LYS A 139 14.42 18.83 21.33
N ASP A 140 15.31 18.03 20.77
CA ASP A 140 16.74 18.02 21.06
C ASP A 140 17.51 17.76 19.76
N ILE A 141 18.09 18.84 19.20
CA ILE A 141 18.89 18.76 17.97
C ILE A 141 20.25 18.10 18.20
N ASP A 142 20.72 18.06 19.44
CA ASP A 142 22.01 17.52 19.84
C ASP A 142 21.91 16.04 20.28
N ILE A 143 20.74 15.41 20.12
CA ILE A 143 20.52 13.99 20.41
C ILE A 143 21.56 13.12 19.68
N SER A 144 22.22 12.23 20.42
CA SER A 144 23.21 11.33 19.81
C SER A 144 22.57 10.38 18.79
N SER A 145 23.29 10.08 17.71
CA SER A 145 22.87 9.11 16.69
C SER A 145 22.50 7.74 17.30
N LYS A 146 23.24 7.30 18.34
CA LYS A 146 22.96 6.06 19.08
C LYS A 146 21.61 6.12 19.78
N ALA A 147 21.30 7.22 20.47
CA ALA A 147 20.03 7.39 21.16
C ALA A 147 18.87 7.47 20.16
N LEU A 148 19.00 8.27 19.10
CA LEU A 148 18.02 8.40 18.04
C LEU A 148 17.68 7.03 17.41
N THR A 149 18.70 6.27 17.01
CA THR A 149 18.52 4.93 16.41
C THR A 149 17.86 3.96 17.37
N ARG A 150 18.17 4.02 18.67
CA ARG A 150 17.52 3.19 19.70
C ARG A 150 16.02 3.48 19.77
N PHE A 151 15.61 4.76 19.81
CA PHE A 151 14.20 5.13 19.86
C PHE A 151 13.44 4.75 18.58
N ILE A 152 14.08 4.91 17.41
CA ILE A 152 13.52 4.44 16.13
C ILE A 152 13.29 2.92 16.16
N ALA A 153 14.24 2.14 16.67
CA ALA A 153 14.10 0.69 16.77
C ALA A 153 13.00 0.27 17.76
N GLU A 154 12.83 1.02 18.85
CA GLU A 154 11.81 0.78 19.87
C GLU A 154 10.39 1.02 19.32
N VAL A 155 10.15 2.15 18.65
CA VAL A 155 8.83 2.44 18.05
C VAL A 155 8.50 1.47 16.91
N SER A 156 9.51 1.04 16.15
CA SER A 156 9.37 0.06 15.08
C SER A 156 9.33 -1.38 15.58
N ASN A 157 9.39 -1.62 16.90
CA ASN A 157 9.31 -2.98 17.43
C ASN A 157 7.92 -3.57 17.23
N VAL A 158 7.87 -4.79 16.69
CA VAL A 158 6.62 -5.50 16.39
C VAL A 158 5.77 -5.71 17.63
N SER A 159 6.35 -6.28 18.69
CA SER A 159 5.59 -6.77 19.83
C SER A 159 5.35 -5.70 20.90
N SER A 160 6.31 -4.78 21.10
CA SER A 160 6.25 -3.80 22.19
C SER A 160 5.70 -2.44 21.78
N SER A 161 5.41 -2.21 20.49
CA SER A 161 4.92 -0.93 19.99
C SER A 161 3.78 -1.10 18.98
N CYS A 162 4.06 -1.34 17.70
CA CYS A 162 3.03 -1.28 16.65
C CYS A 162 1.92 -2.34 16.80
N ALA A 163 2.20 -3.54 17.29
CA ALA A 163 1.14 -4.51 17.56
C ALA A 163 0.27 -4.10 18.76
N LEU A 164 0.86 -3.47 19.79
CA LEU A 164 0.09 -2.95 20.92
C LEU A 164 -0.86 -1.84 20.47
N ASP A 165 -0.38 -0.90 19.66
CA ASP A 165 -1.24 0.16 19.12
C ASP A 165 -2.31 -0.39 18.18
N GLY A 166 -1.96 -1.36 17.33
CA GLY A 166 -2.92 -2.06 16.49
C GLY A 166 -4.00 -2.79 17.31
N ASN A 167 -3.63 -3.44 18.40
CA ASN A 167 -4.58 -4.09 19.30
C ASN A 167 -5.46 -3.06 20.04
N ARG A 168 -4.92 -1.89 20.41
CA ARG A 168 -5.72 -0.78 20.99
C ARG A 168 -6.79 -0.26 20.02
N LEU A 169 -6.50 -0.30 18.72
CA LEU A 169 -7.45 0.01 17.65
C LEU A 169 -8.37 -1.18 17.29
N GLY A 170 -8.16 -2.36 17.88
CA GLY A 170 -8.93 -3.56 17.58
C GLY A 170 -8.71 -4.12 16.17
N LEU A 171 -7.52 -3.90 15.58
CA LEU A 171 -7.24 -4.28 14.20
C LEU A 171 -7.33 -5.79 13.94
N GLU A 172 -7.13 -6.62 14.97
CA GLU A 172 -7.24 -8.08 14.87
C GLU A 172 -8.63 -8.54 14.43
N ARG A 173 -9.67 -7.73 14.66
CA ARG A 173 -11.05 -8.00 14.23
C ARG A 173 -11.38 -7.47 12.84
N ILE A 174 -10.56 -6.54 12.32
CA ILE A 174 -10.81 -5.83 11.06
C ILE A 174 -9.95 -6.41 9.92
N ILE A 175 -8.71 -6.83 10.23
CA ILE A 175 -7.79 -7.33 9.21
C ILE A 175 -8.32 -8.64 8.62
N ARG A 176 -8.47 -8.65 7.29
CA ARG A 176 -8.85 -9.84 6.55
C ARG A 176 -7.64 -10.73 6.34
N VAL A 177 -7.77 -11.99 6.73
CA VAL A 177 -6.77 -13.05 6.60
C VAL A 177 -7.41 -14.32 6.04
N SER A 178 -6.63 -15.24 5.47
CA SER A 178 -7.16 -16.55 5.09
C SER A 178 -7.57 -17.37 6.33
N PRO A 179 -8.45 -18.38 6.19
CA PRO A 179 -8.91 -19.20 7.32
C PRO A 179 -7.80 -19.94 8.09
N LYS A 180 -6.60 -20.09 7.50
CA LYS A 180 -5.45 -20.77 8.11
C LYS A 180 -4.47 -19.80 8.79
N THR A 181 -4.75 -18.50 8.74
CA THR A 181 -3.89 -17.44 9.26
C THR A 181 -4.57 -16.81 10.47
N ASP A 182 -3.85 -16.65 11.57
CA ASP A 182 -4.35 -15.95 12.75
C ASP A 182 -4.20 -14.42 12.59
N ALA A 183 -5.32 -13.70 12.53
CA ALA A 183 -5.33 -12.24 12.45
C ALA A 183 -4.74 -11.56 13.70
N SER A 184 -4.73 -12.27 14.84
CA SER A 184 -4.20 -11.79 16.12
C SER A 184 -2.67 -11.87 16.22
N ASN A 185 -2.01 -12.46 15.21
CA ASN A 185 -0.56 -12.52 15.16
C ASN A 185 0.03 -11.09 15.16
N SER A 186 0.92 -10.79 16.11
CA SER A 186 1.50 -9.45 16.28
C SER A 186 2.15 -8.89 15.02
N ALA A 187 2.76 -9.73 14.18
CA ALA A 187 3.35 -9.28 12.92
C ALA A 187 2.29 -8.83 11.91
N ILE A 188 1.13 -9.49 11.88
CA ILE A 188 0.00 -9.14 11.01
C ILE A 188 -0.68 -7.87 11.50
N VAL A 189 -0.94 -7.77 12.81
CA VAL A 189 -1.50 -6.57 13.44
C VAL A 189 -0.59 -5.37 13.20
N CYS A 190 0.70 -5.51 13.46
CA CYS A 190 1.69 -4.45 13.23
C CYS A 190 1.77 -4.06 11.74
N ALA A 191 1.72 -5.02 10.82
CA ALA A 191 1.69 -4.72 9.37
C ALA A 191 0.43 -3.93 8.98
N GLY A 192 -0.73 -4.31 9.51
CA GLY A 192 -1.98 -3.57 9.32
C GLY A 192 -1.88 -2.14 9.89
N PHE A 193 -1.37 -2.00 11.11
CA PHE A 193 -1.15 -0.70 11.75
C PHE A 193 -0.26 0.21 10.92
N ARG A 194 0.91 -0.28 10.48
CA ARG A 194 1.81 0.46 9.58
C ARG A 194 1.10 0.83 8.27
N ALA A 195 0.36 -0.11 7.68
CA ALA A 195 -0.30 0.09 6.41
C ALA A 195 -1.36 1.20 6.46
N ILE A 196 -1.97 1.50 7.62
CA ILE A 196 -2.89 2.63 7.78
C ILE A 196 -2.16 3.94 7.43
N PHE A 197 -0.97 4.17 7.99
CA PHE A 197 -0.23 5.42 7.74
C PHE A 197 0.32 5.50 6.31
N GLY A 198 0.76 4.38 5.74
CA GLY A 198 1.10 4.31 4.33
C GLY A 198 -0.10 4.64 3.43
N ALA A 199 -1.29 4.16 3.80
CA ALA A 199 -2.54 4.44 3.09
C ALA A 199 -2.95 5.92 3.21
N ILE A 200 -2.85 6.52 4.40
CA ILE A 200 -3.15 7.94 4.64
C ILE A 200 -2.24 8.83 3.80
N ALA A 201 -0.92 8.59 3.82
CA ALA A 201 0.02 9.38 3.04
C ALA A 201 -0.24 9.24 1.54
N THR A 202 -0.63 8.05 1.07
CA THR A 202 -1.00 7.81 -0.33
C THR A 202 -2.29 8.53 -0.71
N ASP A 203 -3.31 8.52 0.17
CA ASP A 203 -4.60 9.17 -0.07
C ASP A 203 -4.48 10.70 -0.05
N ALA A 204 -3.74 11.25 0.91
CA ALA A 204 -3.50 12.69 1.04
C ALA A 204 -2.48 13.24 0.03
N GLY A 205 -1.64 12.37 -0.56
CA GLY A 205 -0.50 12.77 -1.38
C GLY A 205 0.61 13.51 -0.61
N LYS A 206 0.59 13.46 0.73
CA LYS A 206 1.51 14.17 1.63
C LYS A 206 1.81 13.33 2.87
N VAL A 207 3.08 13.19 3.21
CA VAL A 207 3.51 12.41 4.40
C VAL A 207 3.13 13.09 5.71
N ASP A 208 3.05 14.42 5.74
CA ASP A 208 2.77 15.20 6.95
C ASP A 208 1.42 14.87 7.59
N GLU A 209 0.39 14.58 6.77
CA GLU A 209 -0.92 14.22 7.31
C GLU A 209 -0.87 12.85 7.99
N ALA A 210 -0.14 11.88 7.43
CA ALA A 210 0.06 10.59 8.07
C ALA A 210 0.88 10.71 9.36
N ILE A 211 1.91 11.55 9.39
CA ILE A 211 2.69 11.86 10.59
C ILE A 211 1.78 12.42 11.68
N LYS A 212 0.97 13.43 11.36
CA LYS A 212 0.02 14.05 12.29
C LYS A 212 -0.97 13.03 12.89
N VAL A 213 -1.55 12.17 12.05
CA VAL A 213 -2.45 11.10 12.52
C VAL A 213 -1.71 10.08 13.38
N PHE A 214 -0.49 9.69 13.00
CA PHE A 214 0.34 8.80 13.82
C PHE A 214 0.62 9.39 15.20
N VAL A 215 1.06 10.65 15.27
CA VAL A 215 1.30 11.32 16.55
C VAL A 215 0.04 11.35 17.41
N LYS A 216 -1.14 11.56 16.82
CA LYS A 216 -2.40 11.53 17.56
C LYS A 216 -2.71 10.13 18.11
N VAL A 217 -2.57 9.09 17.28
CA VAL A 217 -2.91 7.70 17.64
C VAL A 217 -1.91 7.11 18.64
N HIS A 218 -0.63 7.43 18.49
CA HIS A 218 0.48 6.89 19.28
C HIS A 218 0.84 7.76 20.50
N GLY A 219 0.61 9.07 20.38
CA GLY A 219 1.05 10.11 21.32
C GLY A 219 0.36 10.09 22.68
N ASP A 220 -0.78 9.41 22.81
CA ASP A 220 -1.44 9.16 24.10
C ASP A 220 -0.56 8.33 25.06
N GLY A 221 0.53 7.70 24.58
CA GLY A 221 1.55 7.02 25.39
C GLY A 221 2.92 7.70 25.47
N TYR A 222 3.23 8.67 24.61
CA TYR A 222 4.60 9.22 24.48
C TYR A 222 5.05 10.14 25.60
N GLY A 223 4.13 10.66 26.41
CA GLY A 223 4.46 11.36 27.65
C GLY A 223 5.32 10.50 28.61
N ARG A 224 5.25 9.16 28.51
CA ARG A 224 6.10 8.26 29.29
C ARG A 224 7.53 8.11 28.76
N PHE A 225 7.75 8.08 27.45
CA PHE A 225 9.10 7.88 26.89
C PHE A 225 10.01 9.09 27.09
N VAL A 226 9.44 10.30 27.11
CA VAL A 226 10.17 11.53 27.46
C VAL A 226 10.59 11.53 28.93
N SER A 227 9.80 10.91 29.81
CA SER A 227 10.15 10.82 31.24
C SER A 227 11.37 9.93 31.51
N VAL A 228 11.68 8.99 30.60
CA VAL A 228 12.85 8.09 30.69
C VAL A 228 14.12 8.72 30.12
N LEU A 229 14.02 9.81 29.34
CA LEU A 229 15.19 10.60 28.91
C LEU A 229 15.76 11.49 30.04
N TYR A 230 15.04 11.58 31.17
CA TYR A 230 15.40 12.37 32.34
C TYR A 230 15.64 11.52 33.60
N ILE A 231 15.87 10.21 33.45
CA ILE A 231 16.34 9.28 34.51
C ILE A 231 17.59 8.57 33.99
#